data_AF-A0A7K5ICV4-F1
#
_entry.id   AF-A0A7K5ICV4-F1
#
_cell.length_a   1.000
_cell.length_b   1.000
_cell.length_c   1.000
_cell.angle_alpha   90.00
_cell.angle_beta   90.00
_cell.angle_gamma   90.00
#
_symmetry.space_group_name_H-M   'P 1'
#
loop_
_entity.id
_entity.type
_entity.pdbx_description
1 polymer ?
#
loop_
_entity_poly.entity_id
_entity_poly.type
_entity_poly.pdbx_seq_one_letter_code
_entity_poly.pdbx_strand_id
1 'polypeptide(L)' 'GGFVPLFHPILDHVHPHPKTKNQKKERAAALTQAQQEFGSVPHSFVFHRGRIGRNVRQLMMDLRKVMEPYTARALKV' A
#
# COMPACT_ATOMS: atom_id res chain seq x y z
N GLY A 1 -57.72 -1.59 -17.66
CA GLY A 1 -56.38 -1.18 -18.06
C GLY A 1 -55.53 -1.01 -16.82
N GLY A 2 -54.32 -1.56 -16.82
CA GLY A 2 -53.34 -1.35 -15.74
C GLY A 2 -52.84 -2.66 -15.12
N PHE A 3 -52.08 -3.45 -15.87
CA PHE A 3 -51.17 -4.43 -15.27
C PHE A 3 -49.88 -3.66 -14.93
N VAL A 4 -49.65 -3.38 -13.65
CA VAL A 4 -48.41 -2.77 -13.19
C VAL A 4 -47.49 -3.92 -12.77
N PRO A 5 -46.46 -4.28 -13.55
CA PRO A 5 -45.49 -5.26 -13.09
C PRO A 5 -44.64 -4.61 -12.00
N LEU A 6 -44.70 -5.18 -10.80
CA LEU A 6 -43.85 -4.82 -9.68
C LEU A 6 -42.42 -5.31 -9.96
N PHE A 7 -41.67 -4.55 -10.76
CA PHE A 7 -40.22 -4.76 -10.91
C PHE A 7 -39.53 -4.36 -9.60
N HIS A 8 -39.23 -5.35 -8.77
CA HIS A 8 -38.23 -5.19 -7.73
C HIS A 8 -36.85 -5.16 -8.40
N PRO A 9 -36.00 -4.14 -8.15
CA PRO A 9 -34.61 -4.19 -8.59
C PRO A 9 -33.89 -5.24 -7.74
N ILE A 10 -33.44 -6.31 -8.41
CA ILE A 10 -32.45 -7.23 -7.87
C ILE A 10 -31.21 -6.37 -7.61
N LEU A 11 -30.97 -6.00 -6.35
CA LEU A 11 -29.65 -5.55 -5.93
C LEU A 11 -28.75 -6.76 -6.13
N ASP A 12 -27.87 -6.68 -7.14
CA ASP A 12 -26.73 -7.58 -7.27
C ASP A 12 -25.90 -7.49 -5.99
N HIS A 13 -26.19 -8.39 -5.05
CA HIS A 13 -25.27 -8.79 -4.00
C HIS A 13 -24.05 -9.39 -4.70
N VAL A 14 -23.08 -8.54 -5.04
CA VAL A 14 -21.75 -8.99 -5.47
C VAL A 14 -21.07 -9.64 -4.27
N HIS A 15 -21.38 -10.91 -4.05
CA HIS A 15 -20.61 -11.75 -3.15
C HIS A 15 -19.24 -11.99 -3.80
N PRO A 16 -18.12 -11.75 -3.10
CA PRO A 16 -16.82 -12.04 -3.65
C PRO A 16 -16.71 -13.55 -3.90
N HIS A 17 -16.68 -13.94 -5.18
CA HIS A 17 -16.50 -15.35 -5.53
C HIS A 17 -15.17 -15.87 -5.00
N PRO A 18 -15.14 -17.11 -4.46
CA PRO A 18 -13.91 -17.69 -3.94
C PRO A 18 -12.90 -17.87 -5.08
N LYS A 19 -11.71 -17.28 -4.90
CA LYS A 19 -10.61 -17.36 -5.86
C LYS A 19 -10.20 -18.81 -6.12
N THR A 20 -9.91 -19.13 -7.38
CA THR A 20 -9.42 -20.45 -7.77
C THR A 20 -8.05 -20.74 -7.13
N LYS A 21 -7.69 -22.02 -7.00
CA LYS A 21 -6.39 -22.44 -6.45
C LYS A 21 -5.22 -21.81 -7.22
N ASN A 22 -5.35 -21.75 -8.56
CA ASN A 22 -4.32 -21.15 -9.40
C ASN A 22 -4.15 -19.65 -9.14
N GLN A 23 -5.25 -18.91 -9.05
CA GLN A 23 -5.21 -17.47 -8.75
C GLN A 23 -4.61 -17.18 -7.35
N LYS A 24 -4.83 -18.07 -6.36
CA LYS A 24 -4.17 -17.96 -5.05
C LYS A 24 -2.66 -18.19 -5.14
N LYS A 25 -2.24 -19.21 -5.90
CA LYS A 25 -0.82 -19.55 -6.11
C LYS A 25 -0.06 -18.43 -6.83
N GLU A 26 -0.63 -17.91 -7.92
CA GLU A 26 -0.05 -16.79 -8.69
C GLU A 26 0.13 -15.55 -7.82
N ARG A 27 -0.89 -15.20 -7.01
CA ARG A 27 -0.78 -14.07 -6.07
C ARG A 27 0.34 -14.28 -5.05
N ALA A 28 0.46 -15.47 -4.48
CA ALA A 28 1.52 -15.76 -3.52
C ALA A 28 2.91 -15.64 -4.17
N ALA A 29 3.09 -16.15 -5.39
CA ALA A 29 4.33 -16.04 -6.13
C ALA A 29 4.68 -14.57 -6.43
N ALA A 30 3.71 -13.78 -6.89
CA ALA A 30 3.90 -12.35 -7.15
C ALA A 30 4.27 -11.56 -5.88
N LEU A 31 3.68 -11.88 -4.73
CA LEU A 31 4.03 -11.27 -3.44
C LEU A 31 5.48 -11.60 -3.04
N THR A 32 5.89 -12.86 -3.19
CA THR A 32 7.26 -13.28 -2.89
C THR A 32 8.27 -12.56 -3.80
N GLN A 33 7.98 -12.49 -5.11
CA GLN A 33 8.83 -11.77 -6.07
C GLN A 33 8.93 -10.28 -5.71
N ALA A 34 7.80 -9.62 -5.46
CA ALA A 34 7.79 -8.22 -5.05
C ALA A 34 8.60 -7.97 -3.77
N GLN A 35 8.55 -8.89 -2.80
CA GLN A 35 9.33 -8.77 -1.57
C GLN A 35 10.83 -8.96 -1.81
N GLN A 36 11.22 -9.86 -2.72
CA GLN A 36 12.62 -10.06 -3.12
C GLN A 36 13.17 -8.85 -3.87
N GLU A 37 12.40 -8.32 -4.82
CA GLU A 37 12.74 -7.11 -5.57
C GLU A 37 12.89 -5.91 -4.62
N PHE A 38 11.91 -5.70 -3.74
CA PHE A 38 11.99 -4.64 -2.73
C PHE A 38 13.22 -4.82 -1.84
N GLY A 39 13.50 -6.03 -1.34
CA GLY A 39 14.65 -6.30 -0.47
C GLY A 39 16.03 -6.21 -1.14
N SER A 40 16.09 -6.23 -2.47
CA SER A 40 17.34 -6.25 -3.23
C SER A 40 18.01 -4.88 -3.38
N VAL A 41 17.27 -3.79 -3.15
CA VAL A 41 17.82 -2.43 -3.23
C VAL A 41 18.28 -1.91 -1.85
N PRO A 42 19.21 -0.95 -1.81
CA PRO A 42 19.60 -0.31 -0.55
C PRO A 42 18.45 0.47 0.08
N HIS A 43 18.25 0.31 1.39
CA HIS A 43 17.25 1.04 2.16
C HIS A 43 17.89 2.04 3.11
N SER A 44 17.20 3.16 3.33
CA SER A 44 17.69 4.25 4.17
C SER A 44 16.73 4.60 5.30
N PHE A 45 17.33 5.09 6.40
CA PHE A 45 16.61 5.66 7.53
C PHE A 45 17.21 7.01 7.85
N VAL A 46 16.38 8.06 7.85
CA VAL A 46 16.81 9.42 8.22
C VAL A 46 16.12 9.81 9.51
N PHE A 47 16.89 10.10 10.56
CA PHE A 47 16.38 10.55 11.85
C PHE A 47 17.34 11.58 12.45
N HIS A 48 16.84 12.38 13.38
CA HIS A 48 17.64 13.32 14.16
C HIS A 48 17.81 12.80 15.59
N ARG A 49 18.87 13.25 16.28
CA ARG A 49 19.08 13.01 17.71
C ARG A 49 19.05 14.32 18.47
N GLY A 50 18.57 14.28 19.71
CA GLY A 50 18.47 15.46 20.57
C GLY A 50 17.50 16.54 20.06
N ARG A 51 17.60 17.74 20.64
CA ARG A 51 16.79 18.90 20.25
C ARG A 51 17.38 19.54 19.00
N ILE A 52 16.57 19.64 17.94
CA ILE A 52 16.97 20.30 16.69
C ILE A 52 16.05 21.48 16.36
N GLY A 53 16.61 22.48 15.69
CA GLY A 53 15.88 23.63 15.17
C GLY A 53 15.09 23.33 13.89
N ARG A 54 14.32 24.33 13.44
CA ARG A 54 13.42 24.22 12.27
C ARG A 54 14.15 23.85 10.97
N ASN A 55 15.32 24.44 10.72
CA ASN A 55 16.03 24.24 9.45
C ASN A 55 16.54 22.80 9.31
N VAL A 56 17.10 22.24 10.38
CA VAL A 56 17.55 20.84 10.39
C VAL A 56 16.36 19.88 10.24
N ARG A 57 15.21 20.22 10.84
CA ARG A 57 13.98 19.43 10.68
C ARG A 57 13.50 19.44 9.23
N GLN A 58 13.55 20.59 8.56
CA GLN A 58 13.18 20.70 7.15
C GLN A 58 14.15 19.91 6.26
N LEU A 59 15.46 20.08 6.47
CA LEU A 59 16.49 19.32 5.76
C LEU A 59 16.29 17.80 5.90
N MET A 60 15.99 17.32 7.11
CA MET A 60 15.68 15.90 7.33
C MET A 60 14.48 15.44 6.47
N MET A 61 13.41 16.25 6.39
CA MET A 61 12.24 15.93 5.58
C MET A 61 12.58 15.93 4.08
N ASP A 62 13.41 16.87 3.62
CA ASP A 62 13.80 16.97 2.22
C ASP A 62 14.71 15.79 1.82
N LEU A 63 15.63 15.38 2.69
CA LEU A 63 16.42 14.15 2.48
C LEU A 63 15.55 12.90 2.41
N ARG A 64 14.50 12.81 3.25
CA ARG A 64 13.55 11.70 3.17
C ARG A 64 12.84 11.66 1.81
N LYS A 65 12.40 12.81 1.29
CA LYS A 65 11.77 12.91 -0.04
C LYS A 65 12.71 12.51 -1.17
N VAL A 66 13.96 13.00 -1.13
CA VAL A 66 14.98 12.69 -2.16
C VAL A 66 15.27 11.19 -2.20
N MET A 67 15.23 10.52 -1.05
CA MET A 67 15.52 9.10 -0.92
C MET A 67 14.25 8.22 -0.92
N GLU A 68 13.09 8.75 -1.34
CA GLU A 68 11.93 7.92 -1.69
C GLU A 68 12.24 7.06 -2.93
N PRO A 69 11.65 5.87 -3.08
CA PRO A 69 10.67 5.23 -2.19
C PRO A 69 11.29 4.38 -1.07
N TYR A 70 12.62 4.20 -1.03
CA TYR A 70 13.30 3.23 -0.16
C TYR A 70 13.71 3.78 1.21
N THR A 71 13.17 4.94 1.59
CA THR A 71 13.34 5.54 2.91
C THR A 71 12.10 5.38 3.77
N ALA A 72 12.27 4.94 5.02
CA ALA A 72 11.13 4.81 5.92
C ALA A 72 10.48 6.16 6.25
N ARG A 73 9.17 6.24 6.01
CA ARG A 73 8.34 7.42 6.29
C ARG A 73 8.04 7.58 7.78
N ALA A 74 7.86 6.45 8.47
CA ALA A 74 7.58 6.38 9.90
C ALA A 74 8.61 5.48 10.59
N LEU A 75 9.66 6.10 11.13
CA LEU A 75 10.61 5.46 12.03
C LEU A 75 10.11 5.62 13.46
N LYS A 76 9.99 4.53 14.21
CA LYS A 76 9.78 4.58 15.65
C LYS A 76 11.14 4.86 16.31
N VAL A 77 11.33 6.07 16.80
CA VAL A 77 12.55 6.57 17.46
C VAL A 77 12.20 7.27 18.76
#